data_AF-A0A7M7STK8-F1
#
_entry.id   AF-A0A7M7STK8-F1
#
_cell.length_a   1.000
_cell.length_b   1.000
_cell.length_c   1.000
_cell.angle_alpha   90.00
_cell.angle_beta   90.00
_cell.angle_gamma   90.00
#
_symmetry.space_group_name_H-M   'P 1'
#
loop_
_entity.id
_entity.type
_entity.pdbx_description
1 polymer ?
#
loop_
_entity_poly.entity_id
_entity_poly.type
_entity_poly.pdbx_seq_one_letter_code
_entity_poly.pdbx_strand_id
1 'polypeptide(L)'
;MKRKDEKIKMLEGNRSKLAELEKVTIEVKEDLRETKDKLIETEKECVLLQDEIKAKRDKAKQKGKQAWYYKKRSSSPGRSKVPMNTSPASETHISRITVLQRKVQDLEGLLELLQDDDIQTFEGGRYTDEICETIMELLSLNVSMSKVSTVIRLVLRKLAKKDVARMPSIGTISQFALEARHLADIEIAQSMLNNTTGTLGNCIHGDGTTKYHKKYQNWQVTLPDGTQKSFGLMEMAQGNTDAVMHSFEHKIQELVNALGAVDKGDPDRLYKELITSISATMTDQGPTMPQFSDRVESLRRTLLPEVVEHWETLPEEVQKSASDFGPFYCRMHPLINFAEEINRTLKAFEDICTDGKGTRALFSGESGATRLVRTASKAFHHRGSDKCGIEDSFTAYLEHEYDVKNYLVHYVGNRANIIFEGASALYFHIDHIVNFVGLLPDPNLLLKAVRADAMEKVFRAELKALGIFCKLVTDPLWHIVKTADNILDLNDTLHHAQTMLQRLKNDASSMLQGEAVFPSVPLKKDVLFDRLFDEESDSEIDVMCIQALELICCAVLLILESQCRDQLPGGRYWKPSKQTMDK
;
A
#
# COMPACT_ATOMS: atom_id res chain seq x y z
N MET A 1 -17.40 -24.26 -46.78
CA MET A 1 -16.00 -24.33 -47.26
C MET A 1 -15.09 -23.33 -46.56
N LYS A 2 -15.40 -22.02 -46.53
CA LYS A 2 -14.60 -20.99 -45.82
C LYS A 2 -14.07 -21.34 -44.41
N ARG A 3 -14.90 -21.89 -43.51
CA ARG A 3 -14.46 -22.33 -42.16
C ARG A 3 -13.46 -23.51 -42.16
N LYS A 4 -13.51 -24.38 -43.18
CA LYS A 4 -12.52 -25.45 -43.37
C LYS A 4 -11.20 -24.87 -43.88
N ASP A 5 -11.26 -23.93 -44.80
CA ASP A 5 -10.09 -23.30 -45.41
C ASP A 5 -9.32 -22.41 -44.41
N GLU A 6 -10.03 -21.69 -43.53
CA GLU A 6 -9.44 -20.94 -42.41
C GLU A 6 -8.74 -21.87 -41.39
N LYS A 7 -9.34 -23.03 -41.11
CA LYS A 7 -8.75 -24.03 -40.21
C LYS A 7 -7.52 -24.69 -40.83
N ILE A 8 -7.53 -24.93 -42.14
CA ILE A 8 -6.37 -25.46 -42.88
C ILE A 8 -5.24 -24.43 -42.89
N LYS A 9 -5.51 -23.15 -43.20
CA LYS A 9 -4.51 -22.07 -43.12
C LYS A 9 -3.90 -21.92 -41.73
N MET A 10 -4.70 -22.05 -40.67
CA MET A 10 -4.21 -22.01 -39.29
C MET A 10 -3.31 -23.21 -38.98
N LEU A 11 -3.66 -24.41 -39.45
CA LEU A 11 -2.86 -25.62 -39.28
C LEU A 11 -1.55 -25.57 -40.08
N GLU A 12 -1.57 -25.02 -41.28
CA GLU A 12 -0.38 -24.78 -42.11
C GLU A 12 0.56 -23.75 -41.46
N GLY A 13 0.01 -22.66 -40.91
CA GLY A 13 0.78 -21.67 -40.15
C GLY A 13 1.42 -22.25 -38.88
N ASN A 14 0.72 -23.14 -38.18
CA ASN A 14 1.28 -23.84 -37.01
C ASN A 14 2.37 -24.85 -37.39
N ARG A 15 2.21 -25.57 -38.52
CA ARG A 15 3.24 -26.47 -39.05
C ARG A 15 4.53 -25.73 -39.43
N SER A 16 4.40 -24.57 -40.05
CA SER A 16 5.56 -23.73 -40.42
C SER A 16 6.36 -23.29 -39.19
N LYS A 17 5.68 -22.91 -38.11
CA LYS A 17 6.32 -22.52 -36.85
C LYS A 17 6.95 -23.69 -36.11
N LEU A 18 6.33 -24.87 -36.17
CA LEU A 18 6.90 -26.09 -35.59
C LEU A 18 8.23 -26.46 -36.26
N ALA A 19 8.28 -26.39 -37.60
CA ALA A 19 9.50 -26.64 -38.36
C ALA A 19 10.61 -25.60 -38.07
N GLU A 20 10.23 -24.36 -37.80
CA GLU A 20 11.18 -23.30 -37.39
C GLU A 20 11.74 -23.56 -36.00
N LEU A 21 10.92 -24.03 -35.05
CA LEU A 21 11.35 -24.39 -33.70
C LEU A 21 12.26 -25.63 -33.69
N GLU A 22 11.92 -26.65 -34.48
CA GLU A 22 12.78 -27.84 -34.67
C GLU A 22 14.14 -27.45 -35.24
N LYS A 23 14.17 -26.50 -36.19
CA LYS A 23 15.41 -25.98 -36.75
C LYS A 23 16.27 -25.27 -35.69
N VAL A 24 15.67 -24.41 -34.87
CA VAL A 24 16.37 -23.74 -33.76
C VAL A 24 16.90 -24.76 -32.75
N THR A 25 16.13 -25.80 -32.41
CA THR A 25 16.58 -26.87 -31.51
C THR A 25 17.77 -27.65 -32.08
N ILE A 26 17.80 -27.86 -33.40
CA ILE A 26 18.96 -28.49 -34.06
C ILE A 26 20.18 -27.57 -34.01
N GLU A 27 20.02 -26.28 -34.32
CA GLU A 27 21.11 -25.28 -34.25
C GLU A 27 21.70 -25.19 -32.83
N VAL A 28 20.85 -25.14 -31.79
CA VAL A 28 21.31 -25.12 -30.38
C VAL A 28 22.04 -26.42 -29.99
N LYS A 29 21.62 -27.58 -30.51
CA LYS A 29 22.33 -28.86 -30.28
C LYS A 29 23.70 -28.88 -30.94
N GLU A 30 23.82 -28.33 -32.15
CA GLU A 30 25.09 -28.22 -32.85
C GLU A 30 26.04 -27.27 -32.13
N ASP A 31 25.55 -26.10 -31.71
CA ASP A 31 26.32 -25.13 -30.92
C ASP A 31 26.78 -25.70 -29.57
N LEU A 32 25.94 -26.48 -28.90
CA LEU A 32 26.31 -27.16 -27.65
C LEU A 32 27.43 -28.17 -27.89
N ARG A 33 27.31 -29.00 -28.93
CA ARG A 33 28.34 -29.97 -29.30
C ARG A 33 29.66 -29.27 -29.61
N GLU A 34 29.63 -28.24 -30.45
CA GLU A 34 30.82 -27.51 -30.86
C GLU A 34 31.49 -26.80 -29.66
N THR A 35 30.69 -26.27 -28.73
CA THR A 35 31.20 -25.63 -27.51
C THR A 35 31.82 -26.66 -26.55
N LYS A 36 31.22 -27.85 -26.41
CA LYS A 36 31.80 -28.96 -25.63
C LYS A 36 33.11 -29.47 -26.23
N ASP A 37 33.19 -29.59 -27.56
CA ASP A 37 34.42 -29.99 -28.24
C ASP A 37 35.54 -28.95 -28.03
N LYS A 38 35.22 -27.66 -28.14
CA LYS A 38 36.16 -26.55 -27.83
C LYS A 38 36.61 -26.55 -26.36
N LEU A 39 35.72 -26.90 -25.43
CA LEU A 39 36.06 -27.04 -24.02
C LEU A 39 37.06 -28.16 -23.79
N ILE A 40 36.78 -29.35 -24.33
CA ILE A 40 37.66 -30.54 -24.22
C ILE A 40 39.04 -30.26 -24.85
N GLU A 41 39.07 -29.58 -26.00
CA GLU A 41 40.33 -29.20 -26.66
C GLU A 41 41.14 -28.22 -25.79
N THR A 42 40.49 -27.18 -25.26
CA THR A 42 41.13 -26.19 -24.38
C THR A 42 41.63 -26.82 -23.07
N GLU A 43 40.90 -27.79 -22.51
CA GLU A 43 41.32 -28.56 -21.33
C GLU A 43 42.57 -29.40 -21.63
N LYS A 44 42.63 -30.08 -22.78
CA LYS A 44 43.81 -30.83 -23.21
C LYS A 44 45.03 -29.93 -23.38
N GLU A 45 44.87 -28.77 -24.02
CA GLU A 45 45.95 -27.78 -24.17
C GLU A 45 46.45 -27.28 -22.82
N CYS A 46 45.54 -27.04 -21.87
CA CYS A 46 45.88 -26.61 -20.51
C CYS A 46 46.71 -27.67 -19.78
N VAL A 47 46.33 -28.95 -19.88
CA VAL A 47 47.09 -30.08 -19.30
C VAL A 47 48.48 -30.18 -19.92
N LEU A 48 48.60 -30.09 -21.25
CA LEU A 48 49.90 -30.12 -21.94
C LEU A 48 50.82 -28.98 -21.49
N LEU A 49 50.28 -27.75 -21.36
CA LEU A 49 51.02 -26.60 -20.85
C LEU A 49 51.47 -26.78 -19.40
N GLN A 50 50.62 -27.36 -18.55
CA GLN A 50 50.98 -27.67 -17.16
C GLN A 50 52.10 -28.71 -17.09
N ASP A 51 52.05 -29.75 -17.93
CA ASP A 51 53.11 -30.75 -18.03
C ASP A 51 54.42 -30.16 -18.56
N GLU A 52 54.37 -29.25 -19.53
CA GLU A 52 55.55 -28.52 -19.99
C GLU A 52 56.16 -27.64 -18.89
N ILE A 53 55.32 -26.91 -18.14
CA ILE A 53 55.75 -26.08 -17.01
C ILE A 53 56.42 -26.97 -15.96
N LYS A 54 55.83 -28.14 -15.67
CA LYS A 54 56.38 -29.13 -14.73
C LYS A 54 57.72 -29.68 -15.21
N ALA A 55 57.84 -30.06 -16.49
CA ALA A 55 59.07 -30.53 -17.09
C ALA A 55 60.18 -29.45 -17.07
N LYS A 56 59.84 -28.19 -17.37
CA LYS A 56 60.76 -27.03 -17.24
C LYS A 56 61.19 -26.82 -15.79
N ARG A 57 60.27 -26.95 -14.84
CA ARG A 57 60.55 -26.85 -13.39
C ARG A 57 61.50 -27.95 -12.93
N ASP A 58 61.30 -29.17 -13.38
CA ASP A 58 62.15 -30.30 -13.00
C ASP A 58 63.54 -30.20 -13.63
N LYS A 59 63.66 -29.76 -14.89
CA LYS A 59 64.95 -29.40 -15.50
C LYS A 59 65.64 -28.25 -14.75
N ALA A 60 64.91 -27.22 -14.32
CA ALA A 60 65.46 -26.12 -13.53
C ALA A 60 65.92 -26.56 -12.13
N LYS A 61 65.17 -27.46 -11.46
CA LYS A 61 65.60 -28.09 -10.20
C LYS A 61 66.85 -28.95 -10.39
N GLN A 62 66.97 -29.68 -11.49
CA GLN A 62 68.14 -30.51 -11.79
C GLN A 62 69.38 -29.65 -12.05
N LYS A 63 69.26 -28.56 -12.83
CA LYS A 63 70.31 -27.54 -13.01
C LYS A 63 70.66 -26.84 -11.69
N GLY A 64 69.67 -26.53 -10.84
CA GLY A 64 69.87 -25.97 -9.51
C GLY A 64 70.59 -26.92 -8.55
N LYS A 65 70.31 -28.23 -8.62
CA LYS A 65 71.05 -29.26 -7.88
C LYS A 65 72.50 -29.37 -8.35
N GLN A 66 72.75 -29.33 -9.66
CA GLN A 66 74.11 -29.29 -10.22
C GLN A 66 74.86 -28.01 -9.79
N ALA A 67 74.22 -26.83 -9.89
CA ALA A 67 74.79 -25.57 -9.44
C ALA A 67 75.06 -25.55 -7.92
N TRP A 68 74.18 -26.14 -7.11
CA TRP A 68 74.41 -26.33 -5.66
C TRP A 68 75.59 -27.25 -5.40
N TYR A 69 75.75 -28.33 -6.17
CA TYR A 69 76.89 -29.25 -6.08
C TYR A 69 78.22 -28.54 -6.40
N TYR A 70 78.25 -27.67 -7.41
CA TYR A 70 79.41 -26.82 -7.72
C TYR A 70 79.64 -25.71 -6.68
N LYS A 71 78.58 -25.09 -6.14
CA LYS A 71 78.64 -24.05 -5.11
C LYS A 71 79.09 -24.60 -3.74
N LYS A 72 78.91 -25.90 -3.48
CA LYS A 72 79.44 -26.58 -2.27
C LYS A 72 80.98 -26.73 -2.28
N ARG A 73 81.64 -26.45 -3.41
CA ARG A 73 83.10 -26.45 -3.57
C ARG A 73 83.74 -25.06 -3.45
N SER A 74 82.95 -23.99 -3.34
CA SER A 74 83.41 -22.61 -3.18
C SER A 74 82.55 -21.87 -2.16
N SER A 75 83.13 -21.51 -1.03
CA SER A 75 82.48 -20.89 0.14
C SER A 75 81.70 -19.61 -0.19
N SER A 76 80.36 -19.66 -0.16
CA SER A 76 79.46 -18.59 0.35
C SER A 76 77.97 -18.94 0.19
N PRO A 77 77.12 -18.64 1.19
CA PRO A 77 75.69 -18.89 1.13
C PRO A 77 74.95 -17.71 0.47
N GLY A 78 74.16 -18.02 -0.56
CA GLY A 78 73.20 -17.09 -1.15
C GLY A 78 72.02 -17.88 -1.69
N ARG A 79 70.88 -17.77 -1.00
CA ARG A 79 69.63 -18.52 -1.23
C ARG A 79 68.72 -17.66 -2.10
N SER A 80 68.80 -17.76 -3.42
CA SER A 80 67.81 -17.16 -4.31
C SER A 80 66.55 -18.03 -4.35
N LYS A 81 65.43 -17.48 -3.86
CA LYS A 81 64.09 -18.00 -4.15
C LYS A 81 63.78 -17.67 -5.62
N VAL A 82 63.46 -18.69 -6.41
CA VAL A 82 62.92 -18.52 -7.77
C VAL A 82 61.44 -18.13 -7.61
N PRO A 83 60.99 -16.99 -8.16
CA PRO A 83 59.59 -16.59 -8.11
C PRO A 83 58.71 -17.58 -8.88
N MET A 84 57.54 -17.87 -8.32
CA MET A 84 56.47 -18.64 -8.95
C MET A 84 55.74 -17.69 -9.91
N ASN A 85 56.19 -17.58 -11.17
CA ASN A 85 55.38 -16.96 -12.20
C ASN A 85 54.63 -18.07 -12.94
N THR A 86 53.32 -18.14 -12.72
CA THR A 86 52.37 -18.76 -13.63
C THR A 86 52.57 -18.15 -15.02
N SER A 87 52.62 -18.98 -16.05
CA SER A 87 52.74 -18.49 -17.43
C SER A 87 51.46 -17.75 -17.80
N PRO A 88 51.52 -16.54 -18.40
CA PRO A 88 50.33 -15.80 -18.86
C PRO A 88 49.42 -16.63 -19.78
N ALA A 89 50.00 -17.59 -20.51
CA ALA A 89 49.26 -18.52 -21.35
C ALA A 89 48.34 -19.45 -20.53
N SER A 90 48.81 -19.94 -19.37
CA SER A 90 48.03 -20.85 -18.52
C SER A 90 46.82 -20.15 -17.89
N GLU A 91 46.96 -18.89 -17.49
CA GLU A 91 45.86 -18.09 -16.96
C GLU A 91 44.83 -17.78 -18.05
N THR A 92 45.29 -17.56 -19.28
CA THR A 92 44.42 -17.35 -20.45
C THR A 92 43.56 -18.61 -20.72
N HIS A 93 44.15 -19.81 -20.73
CA HIS A 93 43.38 -21.06 -20.92
C HIS A 93 42.40 -21.35 -19.78
N ILE A 94 42.76 -21.05 -18.52
CA ILE A 94 41.84 -21.20 -17.37
C ILE A 94 40.63 -20.27 -17.54
N SER A 95 40.86 -18.99 -17.90
CA SER A 95 39.76 -18.05 -18.12
C SER A 95 38.83 -18.49 -19.26
N ARG A 96 39.39 -19.05 -20.35
CA ARG A 96 38.63 -19.59 -21.48
C ARG A 96 37.82 -20.82 -21.09
N ILE A 97 38.36 -21.71 -20.24
CA ILE A 97 37.62 -22.86 -19.69
C ILE A 97 36.40 -22.37 -18.90
N THR A 98 36.57 -21.39 -18.01
CA THR A 98 35.45 -20.83 -17.23
C THR A 98 34.36 -20.23 -18.12
N VAL A 99 34.73 -19.51 -19.19
CA VAL A 99 33.77 -18.94 -20.15
C VAL A 99 33.02 -20.04 -20.91
N LEU A 100 33.73 -21.06 -21.39
CA LEU A 100 33.11 -22.18 -22.11
C LEU A 100 32.21 -23.02 -21.21
N GLN A 101 32.59 -23.24 -19.94
CA GLN A 101 31.75 -23.92 -18.96
C GLN A 101 30.43 -23.18 -18.72
N ARG A 102 30.48 -21.86 -18.53
CA ARG A 102 29.27 -21.03 -18.41
C ARG A 102 28.40 -21.13 -19.66
N LYS A 103 29.01 -21.04 -20.85
CA LYS A 103 28.27 -21.16 -22.12
C LYS A 103 27.64 -22.54 -22.31
N VAL A 104 28.31 -23.62 -21.88
CA VAL A 104 27.73 -24.97 -21.87
C VAL A 104 26.50 -25.02 -20.95
N GLN A 105 26.61 -24.47 -19.73
CA GLN A 105 25.50 -24.41 -18.78
C GLN A 105 24.30 -23.62 -19.34
N ASP A 106 24.55 -22.47 -19.98
CA ASP A 106 23.50 -21.65 -20.60
C ASP A 106 22.82 -22.39 -21.77
N LEU A 107 23.60 -23.06 -22.63
CA LEU A 107 23.09 -23.84 -23.76
C LEU A 107 22.33 -25.10 -23.30
N GLU A 108 22.76 -25.75 -22.22
CA GLU A 108 22.05 -26.88 -21.60
C GLU A 108 20.69 -26.43 -21.03
N GLY A 109 20.62 -25.30 -20.34
CA GLY A 109 19.35 -24.74 -19.86
C GLY A 109 18.40 -24.32 -20.98
N LEU A 110 18.92 -23.76 -22.09
CA LEU A 110 18.14 -23.48 -23.30
C LEU A 110 17.61 -24.77 -23.95
N LEU A 111 18.41 -25.83 -23.96
CA LEU A 111 18.02 -27.12 -24.50
C LEU A 111 16.94 -27.81 -23.67
N GLU A 112 17.02 -27.73 -22.34
CA GLU A 112 16.00 -28.21 -21.41
C GLU A 112 14.68 -27.45 -21.59
N LEU A 113 14.75 -26.13 -21.80
CA LEU A 113 13.59 -25.32 -22.16
C LEU A 113 12.96 -25.71 -23.51
N LEU A 114 13.74 -26.23 -24.45
CA LEU A 114 13.28 -26.60 -25.79
C LEU A 114 12.90 -28.08 -25.95
N GLN A 115 13.29 -28.97 -25.03
CA GLN A 115 13.11 -30.42 -25.16
C GLN A 115 11.88 -30.99 -24.44
N ASP A 116 11.43 -30.40 -23.33
CA ASP A 116 10.27 -30.90 -22.60
C ASP A 116 9.01 -30.08 -22.89
N ASP A 117 8.01 -30.77 -23.46
CA ASP A 117 6.66 -30.26 -23.71
C ASP A 117 5.90 -29.96 -22.41
N ASP A 118 6.27 -30.65 -21.31
CA ASP A 118 5.64 -30.57 -19.99
C ASP A 118 6.60 -30.06 -18.92
N ILE A 119 6.19 -29.02 -18.19
CA ILE A 119 6.92 -28.55 -17.01
C ILE A 119 6.65 -29.52 -15.84
N GLN A 120 7.72 -30.07 -15.28
CA GLN A 120 7.66 -30.88 -14.06
C GLN A 120 7.48 -29.97 -12.85
N THR A 121 6.46 -30.26 -12.05
CA THR A 121 6.06 -29.50 -10.86
C THR A 121 5.92 -30.39 -9.64
N PHE A 122 6.14 -31.69 -9.79
CA PHE A 122 5.94 -32.67 -8.73
C PHE A 122 7.00 -33.76 -8.79
N GLU A 123 7.86 -33.80 -7.79
CA GLU A 123 9.01 -34.70 -7.73
C GLU A 123 9.18 -35.27 -6.32
N GLY A 124 9.56 -36.54 -6.21
CA GLY A 124 9.82 -37.17 -4.90
C GLY A 124 8.62 -37.18 -3.94
N GLY A 125 7.39 -37.10 -4.45
CA GLY A 125 6.17 -37.08 -3.61
C GLY A 125 5.77 -35.68 -3.11
N ARG A 126 6.48 -34.62 -3.52
CA ARG A 126 6.20 -33.22 -3.15
C ARG A 126 6.09 -32.35 -4.40
N TYR A 127 5.42 -31.20 -4.28
CA TYR A 127 5.49 -30.17 -5.31
C TYR A 127 6.85 -29.47 -5.22
N THR A 128 7.36 -28.98 -6.34
CA THR A 128 8.62 -28.25 -6.38
C THR A 128 8.47 -26.86 -5.76
N ASP A 129 9.56 -26.26 -5.30
CA ASP A 129 9.52 -24.98 -4.61
C ASP A 129 9.06 -23.85 -5.57
N GLU A 130 9.41 -23.94 -6.86
CA GLU A 130 9.03 -22.95 -7.88
C GLU A 130 7.52 -22.88 -8.10
N ILE A 131 6.82 -24.03 -8.11
CA ILE A 131 5.36 -24.02 -8.26
C ILE A 131 4.68 -23.55 -6.97
N CYS A 132 5.25 -23.86 -5.81
CA CYS A 132 4.78 -23.36 -4.53
C CYS A 132 4.89 -21.82 -4.48
N GLU A 133 6.05 -21.27 -4.77
CA GLU A 133 6.32 -19.83 -4.82
C GLU A 133 5.42 -19.12 -5.84
N THR A 134 5.32 -19.66 -7.08
CA THR A 134 4.41 -19.12 -8.10
C THR A 134 2.96 -19.06 -7.62
N ILE A 135 2.50 -20.07 -6.89
CA ILE A 135 1.14 -20.09 -6.33
C ILE A 135 1.00 -19.03 -5.24
N MET A 136 1.96 -18.91 -4.33
CA MET A 136 1.95 -17.90 -3.27
C MET A 136 1.91 -16.48 -3.85
N GLU A 137 2.70 -16.20 -4.89
CA GLU A 137 2.69 -14.92 -5.60
C GLU A 137 1.35 -14.64 -6.30
N LEU A 138 0.76 -15.64 -6.98
CA LEU A 138 -0.54 -15.44 -7.60
C LEU A 138 -1.64 -15.14 -6.57
N LEU A 139 -1.58 -15.77 -5.40
CA LEU A 139 -2.50 -15.48 -4.31
C LEU A 139 -2.31 -14.06 -3.77
N SER A 140 -1.06 -13.57 -3.66
CA SER A 140 -0.78 -12.19 -3.24
C SER A 140 -1.29 -11.16 -4.25
N LEU A 141 -1.36 -11.53 -5.54
CA LEU A 141 -1.99 -10.77 -6.62
C LEU A 141 -3.53 -10.92 -6.69
N ASN A 142 -4.17 -11.45 -5.63
CA ASN A 142 -5.61 -11.65 -5.52
C ASN A 142 -6.22 -12.63 -6.55
N VAL A 143 -5.42 -13.57 -7.08
CA VAL A 143 -5.97 -14.67 -7.88
C VAL A 143 -6.70 -15.64 -6.95
N SER A 144 -7.97 -15.92 -7.23
CA SER A 144 -8.74 -16.89 -6.43
C SER A 144 -8.06 -18.27 -6.42
N MET A 145 -7.97 -18.92 -5.25
CA MET A 145 -7.46 -20.30 -5.11
C MET A 145 -8.08 -21.28 -6.12
N SER A 146 -9.38 -21.11 -6.43
CA SER A 146 -10.09 -21.94 -7.41
C SER A 146 -9.64 -21.72 -8.87
N LYS A 147 -8.94 -20.62 -9.13
CA LYS A 147 -8.49 -20.18 -10.47
C LYS A 147 -6.99 -20.23 -10.65
N VAL A 148 -6.18 -20.28 -9.58
CA VAL A 148 -4.70 -20.30 -9.68
C VAL A 148 -4.20 -21.33 -10.69
N SER A 149 -4.64 -22.60 -10.57
CA SER A 149 -4.21 -23.64 -11.51
C SER A 149 -4.67 -23.37 -12.95
N THR A 150 -5.82 -22.74 -13.13
CA THR A 150 -6.32 -22.32 -14.46
C THR A 150 -5.44 -21.22 -15.05
N VAL A 151 -5.05 -20.24 -14.23
CA VAL A 151 -4.19 -19.11 -14.64
C VAL A 151 -2.83 -19.63 -15.07
N ILE A 152 -2.18 -20.46 -14.25
CA ILE A 152 -0.86 -21.05 -14.57
C ILE A 152 -0.92 -21.81 -15.90
N ARG A 153 -1.90 -22.71 -16.06
CA ARG A 153 -2.07 -23.47 -17.31
C ARG A 153 -2.34 -22.56 -18.52
N LEU A 154 -3.12 -21.50 -18.34
CA LEU A 154 -3.42 -20.56 -19.42
C LEU A 154 -2.16 -19.82 -19.87
N VAL A 155 -1.37 -19.30 -18.92
CA VAL A 155 -0.11 -18.59 -19.18
C VAL A 155 0.89 -19.52 -19.88
N LEU A 156 1.14 -20.70 -19.32
CA LEU A 156 2.07 -21.68 -19.90
C LEU A 156 1.66 -22.11 -21.31
N ARG A 157 0.39 -22.46 -21.51
CA ARG A 157 -0.11 -22.93 -22.81
C ARG A 157 -0.16 -21.82 -23.87
N LYS A 158 -0.53 -20.61 -23.49
CA LYS A 158 -0.73 -19.51 -24.46
C LYS A 158 0.56 -18.78 -24.78
N LEU A 159 1.39 -18.49 -23.77
CA LEU A 159 2.61 -17.69 -23.92
C LEU A 159 3.86 -18.57 -24.09
N ALA A 160 4.05 -19.59 -23.25
CA ALA A 160 5.24 -20.44 -23.29
C ALA A 160 5.10 -21.66 -24.21
N LYS A 161 3.90 -21.96 -24.71
CA LYS A 161 3.56 -23.17 -25.49
C LYS A 161 3.89 -24.49 -24.78
N LYS A 162 3.95 -24.47 -23.45
CA LYS A 162 4.15 -25.64 -22.59
C LYS A 162 2.85 -26.05 -21.90
N ASP A 163 2.73 -27.32 -21.56
CA ASP A 163 1.73 -27.77 -20.58
C ASP A 163 2.40 -28.04 -19.23
N VAL A 164 1.58 -28.31 -18.22
CA VAL A 164 2.06 -28.65 -16.87
C VAL A 164 1.42 -29.97 -16.48
N ALA A 165 2.24 -30.93 -16.05
CA ALA A 165 1.78 -32.29 -15.82
C ALA A 165 0.76 -32.32 -14.66
N ARG A 166 1.23 -32.05 -13.43
CA ARG A 166 0.43 -32.14 -12.21
C ARG A 166 0.25 -30.77 -11.57
N MET A 167 -0.98 -30.43 -11.22
CA MET A 167 -1.26 -29.21 -10.45
C MET A 167 -1.73 -29.54 -9.04
N PRO A 168 -1.33 -28.72 -8.05
CA PRO A 168 -1.90 -28.76 -6.71
C PRO A 168 -3.43 -28.73 -6.72
N SER A 169 -4.02 -29.53 -5.84
CA SER A 169 -5.46 -29.46 -5.57
C SER A 169 -5.78 -28.15 -4.83
N ILE A 170 -7.05 -27.75 -4.79
CA ILE A 170 -7.46 -26.57 -4.01
C ILE A 170 -7.08 -26.72 -2.53
N GLY A 171 -7.18 -27.93 -1.97
CA GLY A 171 -6.75 -28.21 -0.59
C GLY A 171 -5.25 -28.01 -0.39
N THR A 172 -4.44 -28.46 -1.35
CA THR A 172 -2.98 -28.23 -1.34
C THR A 172 -2.62 -26.75 -1.50
N ILE A 173 -3.30 -26.03 -2.40
CA ILE A 173 -3.13 -24.58 -2.58
C ILE A 173 -3.48 -23.84 -1.27
N SER A 174 -4.54 -24.27 -0.59
CA SER A 174 -4.89 -23.72 0.72
C SER A 174 -3.82 -23.97 1.77
N GLN A 175 -3.10 -25.09 1.72
CA GLN A 175 -1.95 -25.34 2.59
C GLN A 175 -0.78 -24.42 2.25
N PHE A 176 -0.48 -24.20 0.97
CA PHE A 176 0.53 -23.22 0.56
C PHE A 176 0.19 -21.80 1.02
N ALA A 177 -1.10 -21.42 1.02
CA ALA A 177 -1.52 -20.14 1.56
C ALA A 177 -1.26 -20.02 3.08
N LEU A 178 -1.44 -21.11 3.84
CA LEU A 178 -1.13 -21.16 5.27
C LEU A 178 0.38 -21.11 5.52
N GLU A 179 1.17 -21.80 4.70
CA GLU A 179 2.63 -21.76 4.74
C GLU A 179 3.17 -20.36 4.42
N ALA A 180 2.66 -19.71 3.37
CA ALA A 180 3.01 -18.33 3.03
C ALA A 180 2.70 -17.37 4.18
N ARG A 181 1.54 -17.54 4.84
CA ARG A 181 1.20 -16.76 6.03
C ARG A 181 2.21 -16.99 7.16
N HIS A 182 2.57 -18.24 7.43
CA HIS A 182 3.53 -18.56 8.47
C HIS A 182 4.92 -17.97 8.20
N LEU A 183 5.38 -18.02 6.94
CA LEU A 183 6.61 -17.35 6.51
C LEU A 183 6.53 -15.84 6.68
N ALA A 184 5.39 -15.22 6.34
CA ALA A 184 5.17 -13.80 6.57
C ALA A 184 5.21 -13.44 8.06
N ASP A 185 4.62 -14.27 8.94
CA ASP A 185 4.66 -14.08 10.39
C ASP A 185 6.10 -14.16 10.93
N ILE A 186 6.92 -15.10 10.45
CA ILE A 186 8.35 -15.21 10.78
C ILE A 186 9.10 -13.94 10.35
N GLU A 187 8.93 -13.53 9.09
CA GLU A 187 9.59 -12.35 8.51
C GLU A 187 9.23 -11.07 9.27
N ILE A 188 7.96 -10.92 9.68
CA ILE A 188 7.51 -9.80 10.50
C ILE A 188 8.22 -9.81 11.86
N ALA A 189 8.21 -10.95 12.56
CA ALA A 189 8.83 -11.07 13.88
C ALA A 189 10.34 -10.77 13.82
N GLN A 190 11.05 -11.34 12.84
CA GLN A 190 12.48 -11.09 12.63
C GLN A 190 12.74 -9.62 12.31
N SER A 191 11.94 -9.01 11.44
CA SER A 191 12.07 -7.60 11.08
C SER A 191 11.87 -6.69 12.29
N MET A 192 10.89 -6.99 13.14
CA MET A 192 10.63 -6.23 14.37
C MET A 192 11.80 -6.30 15.35
N LEU A 193 12.47 -7.46 15.48
CA LEU A 193 13.59 -7.61 16.41
C LEU A 193 14.89 -7.02 15.85
N ASN A 194 15.20 -7.30 14.58
CA ASN A 194 16.49 -6.94 13.96
C ASN A 194 16.64 -5.44 13.71
N ASN A 195 15.54 -4.72 13.48
CA ASN A 195 15.60 -3.29 13.13
C ASN A 195 15.54 -2.36 14.35
N THR A 196 15.42 -2.89 15.57
CA THR A 196 15.48 -2.05 16.78
C THR A 196 16.92 -1.81 17.21
N THR A 197 17.33 -0.55 17.24
CA THR A 197 18.63 -0.15 17.81
C THR A 197 18.43 1.06 18.72
N GLY A 198 18.76 0.90 20.00
CA GLY A 198 18.69 1.99 20.98
C GLY A 198 17.27 2.54 21.18
N THR A 199 17.05 3.79 20.77
CA THR A 199 15.79 4.54 20.97
C THR A 199 14.78 4.42 19.81
N LEU A 200 15.19 3.82 18.69
CA LEU A 200 14.35 3.59 17.52
C LEU A 200 13.60 2.27 17.69
N GLY A 201 12.29 2.36 17.86
CA GLY A 201 11.40 1.21 18.01
C GLY A 201 10.34 1.15 16.91
N ASN A 202 9.58 0.07 16.93
CA ASN A 202 8.50 -0.17 16.01
C ASN A 202 7.26 0.68 16.37
N CYS A 203 6.52 1.14 15.36
CA CYS A 203 5.23 1.80 15.55
C CYS A 203 4.09 0.87 15.15
N ILE A 204 3.17 0.59 16.08
CA ILE A 204 2.01 -0.28 15.82
C ILE A 204 0.82 0.54 15.34
N HIS A 205 0.27 0.13 14.21
CA HIS A 205 -0.95 0.70 13.65
C HIS A 205 -2.13 -0.23 13.92
N GLY A 206 -3.22 0.35 14.43
CA GLY A 206 -4.48 -0.36 14.65
C GLY A 206 -5.61 0.30 13.88
N ASP A 207 -6.31 -0.47 13.05
CA ASP A 207 -7.51 -0.02 12.34
C ASP A 207 -8.63 -1.06 12.45
N GLY A 208 -9.79 -0.61 12.95
CA GLY A 208 -10.95 -1.44 13.23
C GLY A 208 -12.09 -1.16 12.26
N THR A 209 -12.78 -2.20 11.82
CA THR A 209 -13.99 -2.05 10.99
C THR A 209 -15.11 -2.99 11.40
N THR A 210 -16.36 -2.60 11.11
CA THR A 210 -17.52 -3.46 11.31
C THR A 210 -18.19 -3.72 9.97
N LYS A 211 -18.34 -4.98 9.60
CA LYS A 211 -18.98 -5.40 8.35
C LYS A 211 -19.88 -6.61 8.60
N TYR A 212 -21.12 -6.56 8.12
CA TYR A 212 -22.10 -7.65 8.29
C TYR A 212 -22.26 -8.11 9.76
N HIS A 213 -22.36 -7.17 10.69
CA HIS A 213 -22.43 -7.42 12.14
C HIS A 213 -21.21 -8.12 12.75
N LYS A 214 -20.12 -8.27 11.99
CA LYS A 214 -18.83 -8.77 12.48
C LYS A 214 -17.86 -7.62 12.64
N LYS A 215 -17.08 -7.65 13.70
CA LYS A 215 -16.03 -6.67 13.98
C LYS A 215 -14.70 -7.27 13.56
N TYR A 216 -13.87 -6.47 12.92
CA TYR A 216 -12.55 -6.85 12.49
C TYR A 216 -11.53 -5.84 12.97
N GLN A 217 -10.35 -6.31 13.35
CA GLN A 217 -9.20 -5.50 13.70
C GLN A 217 -8.03 -5.88 12.82
N ASN A 218 -7.42 -4.89 12.20
CA ASN A 218 -6.16 -5.04 11.50
C ASN A 218 -5.05 -4.47 12.38
N TRP A 219 -3.91 -5.17 12.36
CA TRP A 219 -2.68 -4.69 12.98
C TRP A 219 -1.59 -4.60 11.93
N GLN A 220 -0.84 -3.51 11.95
CA GLN A 220 0.33 -3.31 11.11
C GLN A 220 1.46 -2.77 11.96
N VAL A 221 2.68 -2.96 11.48
CA VAL A 221 3.87 -2.39 12.09
C VAL A 221 4.60 -1.55 11.06
N THR A 222 5.00 -0.35 11.45
CA THR A 222 6.00 0.44 10.74
C THR A 222 7.32 0.23 11.46
N LEU A 223 8.32 -0.22 10.72
CA LEU A 223 9.67 -0.45 11.20
C LEU A 223 10.48 0.87 11.18
N PRO A 224 11.62 0.96 11.89
CA PRO A 224 12.44 2.17 11.93
C PRO A 224 12.96 2.67 10.58
N ASP A 225 13.02 1.82 9.56
CA ASP A 225 13.39 2.19 8.19
C ASP A 225 12.21 2.75 7.36
N GLY A 226 11.02 2.87 7.97
CA GLY A 226 9.78 3.29 7.32
C GLY A 226 9.02 2.17 6.61
N THR A 227 9.56 0.94 6.59
CA THR A 227 8.90 -0.20 5.96
C THR A 227 7.66 -0.61 6.76
N GLN A 228 6.52 -0.77 6.07
CA GLN A 228 5.27 -1.20 6.67
C GLN A 228 5.01 -2.69 6.42
N LYS A 229 4.64 -3.43 7.47
CA LYS A 229 4.23 -4.84 7.38
C LYS A 229 2.90 -5.05 8.10
N SER A 230 2.06 -5.93 7.55
CA SER A 230 0.72 -6.20 8.10
C SER A 230 0.68 -7.54 8.83
N PHE A 231 0.15 -7.56 10.05
CA PHE A 231 -0.12 -8.79 10.82
C PHE A 231 -1.42 -9.48 10.35
N GLY A 232 -2.14 -8.83 9.43
CA GLY A 232 -3.40 -9.28 8.88
C GLY A 232 -4.62 -8.89 9.71
N LEU A 233 -5.79 -9.25 9.16
CA LEU A 233 -7.10 -8.95 9.71
C LEU A 233 -7.59 -10.07 10.63
N MET A 234 -8.12 -9.71 11.80
CA MET A 234 -8.68 -10.64 12.77
C MET A 234 -10.14 -10.29 13.07
N GLU A 235 -11.02 -11.28 13.14
CA GLU A 235 -12.39 -11.08 13.64
C GLU A 235 -12.37 -10.97 15.17
N MET A 236 -12.99 -9.93 15.72
CA MET A 236 -13.12 -9.72 17.15
C MET A 236 -14.54 -10.00 17.63
N ALA A 237 -14.66 -10.55 18.83
CA ALA A 237 -15.96 -10.79 19.45
C ALA A 237 -16.70 -9.48 19.77
N GLN A 238 -15.97 -8.44 20.17
CA GLN A 238 -16.49 -7.12 20.52
C GLN A 238 -15.49 -6.03 20.11
N GLY A 239 -15.86 -4.75 20.29
CA GLY A 239 -14.99 -3.61 19.95
C GLY A 239 -14.72 -2.74 21.16
N ASN A 240 -14.47 -3.37 22.31
CA ASN A 240 -14.05 -2.70 23.54
C ASN A 240 -12.54 -2.87 23.73
N THR A 241 -11.97 -2.14 24.69
CA THR A 241 -10.52 -2.10 24.94
C THR A 241 -9.94 -3.48 25.23
N ASP A 242 -10.65 -4.31 25.99
CA ASP A 242 -10.21 -5.67 26.32
C ASP A 242 -10.14 -6.57 25.09
N ALA A 243 -11.14 -6.50 24.19
CA ALA A 243 -11.16 -7.27 22.96
C ALA A 243 -10.04 -6.84 22.00
N VAL A 244 -9.76 -5.53 21.90
CA VAL A 244 -8.68 -4.98 21.07
C VAL A 244 -7.32 -5.42 21.62
N MET A 245 -7.09 -5.29 22.94
CA MET A 245 -5.85 -5.77 23.57
C MET A 245 -5.66 -7.28 23.39
N HIS A 246 -6.70 -8.08 23.61
CA HIS A 246 -6.62 -9.52 23.41
C HIS A 246 -6.31 -9.89 21.96
N SER A 247 -6.89 -9.16 20.98
CA SER A 247 -6.56 -9.34 19.57
C SER A 247 -5.08 -9.03 19.28
N PHE A 248 -4.55 -7.95 19.87
CA PHE A 248 -3.16 -7.57 19.74
C PHE A 248 -2.21 -8.62 20.37
N GLU A 249 -2.44 -9.00 21.63
CA GLU A 249 -1.63 -10.01 22.32
C GLU A 249 -1.66 -11.36 21.60
N HIS A 250 -2.84 -11.76 21.10
CA HIS A 250 -2.96 -12.96 20.28
C HIS A 250 -2.12 -12.87 19.00
N LYS A 251 -2.08 -11.70 18.34
CA LYS A 251 -1.23 -11.50 17.17
C LYS A 251 0.25 -11.58 17.50
N ILE A 252 0.68 -10.95 18.59
CA ILE A 252 2.07 -11.09 19.06
C ILE A 252 2.40 -12.55 19.38
N GLN A 253 1.48 -13.28 20.01
CA GLN A 253 1.69 -14.71 20.29
C GLN A 253 1.75 -15.56 19.01
N GLU A 254 0.98 -15.25 17.97
CA GLU A 254 1.12 -15.89 16.65
C GLU A 254 2.54 -15.68 16.08
N LEU A 255 3.07 -14.46 16.15
CA LEU A 255 4.44 -14.14 15.71
C LEU A 255 5.50 -14.89 16.53
N VAL A 256 5.35 -14.94 17.87
CA VAL A 256 6.24 -15.70 18.77
C VAL A 256 6.26 -17.18 18.42
N ASN A 257 5.08 -17.77 18.23
CA ASN A 257 4.96 -19.19 17.90
C ASN A 257 5.58 -19.49 16.52
N ALA A 258 5.42 -18.58 15.56
CA ALA A 258 5.98 -18.73 14.23
C ALA A 258 7.51 -18.67 14.24
N LEU A 259 8.09 -17.65 14.88
CA LEU A 259 9.55 -17.50 14.98
C LEU A 259 10.19 -18.58 15.85
N GLY A 260 9.58 -18.93 16.98
CA GLY A 260 10.07 -19.95 17.90
C GLY A 260 10.17 -21.35 17.28
N ALA A 261 9.32 -21.65 16.28
CA ALA A 261 9.40 -22.91 15.53
C ALA A 261 10.70 -23.02 14.69
N VAL A 262 11.31 -21.89 14.32
CA VAL A 262 12.51 -21.84 13.48
C VAL A 262 13.77 -21.61 14.32
N ASP A 263 13.74 -20.63 15.24
CA ASP A 263 14.93 -20.14 15.95
C ASP A 263 15.17 -20.85 17.31
N LYS A 264 14.26 -21.74 17.73
CA LYS A 264 14.28 -22.45 19.03
C LYS A 264 14.53 -21.54 20.25
N GLY A 265 14.21 -20.25 20.13
CA GLY A 265 14.28 -19.28 21.22
C GLY A 265 13.24 -19.60 22.30
N ASP A 266 13.48 -19.08 23.51
CA ASP A 266 12.50 -19.13 24.59
C ASP A 266 11.26 -18.29 24.21
N PRO A 267 10.06 -18.90 24.08
CA PRO A 267 8.85 -18.17 23.67
C PRO A 267 8.51 -17.01 24.59
N ASP A 268 8.77 -17.12 25.90
CA ASP A 268 8.50 -16.05 26.86
C ASP A 268 9.43 -14.85 26.62
N ARG A 269 10.72 -15.12 26.39
CA ARG A 269 11.69 -14.08 26.04
C ARG A 269 11.34 -13.39 24.72
N LEU A 270 10.99 -14.16 23.67
CA LEU A 270 10.61 -13.62 22.37
C LEU A 270 9.37 -12.72 22.47
N TYR A 271 8.37 -13.11 23.27
CA TYR A 271 7.19 -12.30 23.53
C TYR A 271 7.58 -10.94 24.12
N LYS A 272 8.43 -10.94 25.15
CA LYS A 272 8.89 -9.73 25.82
C LYS A 272 9.72 -8.83 24.90
N GLU A 273 10.61 -9.41 24.10
CA GLU A 273 11.41 -8.69 23.11
C GLU A 273 10.53 -8.02 22.05
N LEU A 274 9.53 -8.73 21.51
CA LEU A 274 8.59 -8.16 20.54
C LEU A 274 7.76 -7.02 21.14
N ILE A 275 7.24 -7.16 22.35
CA ILE A 275 6.47 -6.08 23.00
C ILE A 275 7.36 -4.86 23.30
N THR A 276 8.55 -5.08 23.84
CA THR A 276 9.46 -3.98 24.21
C THR A 276 10.05 -3.25 23.00
N SER A 277 10.08 -3.92 21.84
CA SER A 277 10.46 -3.30 20.55
C SER A 277 9.52 -2.18 20.11
N ILE A 278 8.27 -2.13 20.62
CA ILE A 278 7.25 -1.17 20.19
C ILE A 278 7.41 0.15 20.94
N SER A 279 7.83 1.22 20.29
CA SER A 279 8.03 2.53 20.92
C SER A 279 6.86 3.50 20.74
N ALA A 280 5.92 3.18 19.85
CA ALA A 280 4.81 4.06 19.51
C ALA A 280 3.59 3.28 19.00
N THR A 281 2.43 3.94 19.04
CA THR A 281 1.21 3.51 18.38
C THR A 281 0.68 4.60 17.45
N MET A 282 0.03 4.20 16.37
CA MET A 282 -0.68 5.08 15.44
C MET A 282 -2.08 4.54 15.19
N THR A 283 -3.08 5.11 15.86
CA THR A 283 -4.43 4.51 15.91
C THR A 283 -5.52 5.54 15.62
N ASP A 284 -6.79 5.12 15.58
CA ASP A 284 -7.91 6.07 15.61
C ASP A 284 -8.03 6.77 16.97
N GLN A 285 -8.83 7.84 17.03
CA GLN A 285 -9.11 8.57 18.29
C GLN A 285 -10.43 8.18 18.94
N GLY A 286 -11.01 7.05 18.53
CA GLY A 286 -12.16 6.49 19.20
C GLY A 286 -11.82 6.18 20.66
N PRO A 287 -12.79 6.20 21.59
CA PRO A 287 -12.54 6.12 23.04
C PRO A 287 -11.80 4.85 23.48
N THR A 288 -11.78 3.82 22.65
CA THR A 288 -11.12 2.54 22.89
C THR A 288 -9.60 2.58 22.64
N MET A 289 -9.15 3.31 21.63
CA MET A 289 -7.75 3.26 21.17
C MET A 289 -6.73 4.03 22.04
N PRO A 290 -7.08 5.15 22.69
CA PRO A 290 -6.25 5.75 23.73
C PRO A 290 -5.99 4.78 24.88
N GLN A 291 -7.04 4.09 25.36
CA GLN A 291 -6.90 3.11 26.44
C GLN A 291 -6.07 1.89 26.02
N PHE A 292 -6.18 1.47 24.77
CA PHE A 292 -5.31 0.44 24.19
C PHE A 292 -3.84 0.90 24.24
N SER A 293 -3.56 2.12 23.77
CA SER A 293 -2.20 2.68 23.76
C SER A 293 -1.60 2.77 25.16
N ASP A 294 -2.39 3.21 26.15
CA ASP A 294 -1.98 3.26 27.57
C ASP A 294 -1.62 1.86 28.10
N ARG A 295 -2.39 0.83 27.71
CA ARG A 295 -2.12 -0.57 28.13
C ARG A 295 -0.88 -1.15 27.48
N VAL A 296 -0.64 -0.87 26.19
CA VAL A 296 0.60 -1.26 25.51
C VAL A 296 1.80 -0.58 26.16
N GLU A 297 1.70 0.72 26.45
CA GLU A 297 2.75 1.47 27.17
C GLU A 297 3.05 0.85 28.54
N SER A 298 2.00 0.56 29.32
CA SER A 298 2.14 -0.04 30.65
C SER A 298 2.77 -1.43 30.59
N LEU A 299 2.35 -2.26 29.63
CA LEU A 299 2.90 -3.60 29.43
C LEU A 299 4.38 -3.51 29.07
N ARG A 300 4.72 -2.65 28.10
CA ARG A 300 6.11 -2.40 27.71
C ARG A 300 6.98 -1.94 28.88
N ARG A 301 6.53 -0.96 29.65
CA ARG A 301 7.28 -0.45 30.83
C ARG A 301 7.57 -1.55 31.84
N THR A 302 6.65 -2.49 32.00
CA THR A 302 6.81 -3.62 32.94
C THR A 302 7.82 -4.65 32.43
N LEU A 303 7.90 -4.85 31.11
CA LEU A 303 8.75 -5.87 30.49
C LEU A 303 10.18 -5.38 30.16
N LEU A 304 10.40 -4.07 30.03
CA LEU A 304 11.72 -3.50 29.73
C LEU A 304 12.84 -3.97 30.69
N PRO A 305 12.64 -4.02 32.02
CA PRO A 305 13.67 -4.50 32.96
C PRO A 305 14.09 -5.96 32.74
N GLU A 306 13.22 -6.76 32.13
CA GLU A 306 13.47 -8.19 31.87
C GLU A 306 14.24 -8.44 30.56
N VAL A 307 14.15 -7.50 29.62
CA VAL A 307 14.74 -7.62 28.28
C VAL A 307 16.04 -6.84 28.16
N VAL A 308 16.10 -5.65 28.77
CA VAL A 308 17.26 -4.77 28.67
C VAL A 308 18.32 -5.19 29.68
N GLU A 309 19.49 -5.58 29.17
CA GLU A 309 20.60 -5.98 30.02
C GLU A 309 21.00 -4.85 30.98
N HIS A 310 21.22 -5.23 32.25
CA HIS A 310 21.69 -4.32 33.29
C HIS A 310 20.79 -3.11 33.56
N TRP A 311 19.48 -3.23 33.30
CA TRP A 311 18.48 -2.16 33.47
C TRP A 311 18.66 -1.33 34.76
N GLU A 312 18.72 -1.99 35.92
CA GLU A 312 18.84 -1.36 37.25
C GLU A 312 20.11 -0.51 37.42
N THR A 313 21.14 -0.75 36.61
CA THR A 313 22.40 0.01 36.65
C THR A 313 22.50 1.10 35.58
N LEU A 314 21.52 1.16 34.67
CA LEU A 314 21.46 2.22 33.67
C LEU A 314 21.15 3.57 34.34
N PRO A 315 21.69 4.67 33.82
CA PRO A 315 21.30 6.00 34.27
C PRO A 315 19.79 6.22 34.14
N GLU A 316 19.19 6.94 35.10
CA GLU A 316 17.75 7.22 35.12
C GLU A 316 17.27 7.90 33.83
N GLU A 317 18.09 8.78 33.25
CA GLU A 317 17.79 9.42 31.96
C GLU A 317 17.69 8.40 30.81
N VAL A 318 18.54 7.36 30.81
CA VAL A 318 18.52 6.29 29.80
C VAL A 318 17.32 5.39 30.01
N GLN A 319 16.99 5.03 31.26
CA GLN A 319 15.77 4.25 31.55
C GLN A 319 14.51 5.01 31.13
N LYS A 320 14.45 6.32 31.42
CA LYS A 320 13.33 7.18 31.03
C LYS A 320 13.20 7.30 29.52
N SER A 321 14.33 7.50 28.83
CA SER A 321 14.39 7.57 27.36
C SER A 321 13.96 6.25 26.71
N ALA A 322 14.44 5.11 27.22
CA ALA A 322 14.05 3.79 26.76
C ALA A 322 12.56 3.50 27.04
N SER A 323 12.03 3.96 28.17
CA SER A 323 10.62 3.80 28.55
C SER A 323 9.66 4.76 27.85
N ASP A 324 10.17 5.79 27.17
CA ASP A 324 9.33 6.80 26.52
C ASP A 324 8.51 6.16 25.40
N PHE A 325 7.23 6.51 25.33
CA PHE A 325 6.26 5.91 24.43
C PHE A 325 5.41 6.98 23.77
N GLY A 326 5.25 6.87 22.45
CA GLY A 326 4.51 7.82 21.62
C GLY A 326 3.13 7.31 21.22
N PRO A 327 2.05 7.63 21.96
CA PRO A 327 0.70 7.45 21.47
C PRO A 327 0.39 8.54 20.43
N PHE A 328 0.33 8.13 19.16
CA PHE A 328 -0.06 8.97 18.04
C PHE A 328 -1.40 8.55 17.45
N TYR A 329 -2.01 9.49 16.75
CA TYR A 329 -3.35 9.31 16.22
C TYR A 329 -3.45 9.75 14.77
N CYS A 330 -4.11 8.93 13.96
CA CYS A 330 -4.23 9.13 12.53
C CYS A 330 -5.02 10.40 12.20
N ARG A 331 -4.39 11.33 11.46
CA ARG A 331 -4.96 12.63 11.08
C ARG A 331 -5.96 12.58 9.92
N MET A 332 -6.27 11.38 9.42
CA MET A 332 -7.40 11.16 8.52
C MET A 332 -8.75 11.10 9.26
N HIS A 333 -8.76 10.71 10.55
CA HIS A 333 -10.01 10.60 11.32
C HIS A 333 -10.70 11.95 11.60
N PRO A 334 -9.98 13.05 11.90
CA PRO A 334 -10.59 14.37 11.96
C PRO A 334 -11.39 14.74 10.70
N LEU A 335 -10.88 14.41 9.51
CA LEU A 335 -11.58 14.67 8.23
C LEU A 335 -12.93 13.92 8.15
N ILE A 336 -12.99 12.69 8.67
CA ILE A 336 -14.24 11.92 8.76
C ILE A 336 -15.21 12.61 9.73
N ASN A 337 -14.71 13.04 10.89
CA ASN A 337 -15.52 13.65 11.94
C ASN A 337 -16.02 15.06 11.58
N PHE A 338 -15.31 15.79 10.70
CA PHE A 338 -15.79 17.06 10.15
C PHE A 338 -17.15 16.90 9.47
N ALA A 339 -17.33 15.85 8.67
CA ALA A 339 -18.57 15.62 7.95
C ALA A 339 -19.77 15.41 8.89
N GLU A 340 -19.57 14.66 9.98
CA GLU A 340 -20.61 14.40 10.98
C GLU A 340 -20.99 15.68 11.76
N GLU A 341 -20.00 16.45 12.19
CA GLU A 341 -20.25 17.71 12.91
C GLU A 341 -20.93 18.74 12.00
N ILE A 342 -20.41 18.95 10.79
CA ILE A 342 -20.98 19.87 9.80
C ILE A 342 -22.44 19.51 9.48
N ASN A 343 -22.75 18.23 9.28
CA ASN A 343 -24.13 17.81 9.03
C ASN A 343 -25.08 18.21 10.17
N ARG A 344 -24.65 18.10 11.44
CA ARG A 344 -25.44 18.54 12.60
C ARG A 344 -25.59 20.07 12.63
N THR A 345 -24.51 20.79 12.36
CA THR A 345 -24.51 22.26 12.35
C THR A 345 -25.39 22.83 11.24
N LEU A 346 -25.28 22.32 10.02
CA LEU A 346 -26.12 22.73 8.89
C LEU A 346 -27.59 22.39 9.16
N LYS A 347 -27.87 21.21 9.74
CA LYS A 347 -29.24 20.87 10.13
C LYS A 347 -29.86 21.90 11.09
N ALA A 348 -29.08 22.36 12.07
CA ALA A 348 -29.52 23.40 12.99
C ALA A 348 -29.73 24.76 12.28
N PHE A 349 -28.86 25.10 11.32
CA PHE A 349 -29.01 26.30 10.49
C PHE A 349 -30.30 26.26 9.67
N GLU A 350 -30.57 25.15 8.99
CA GLU A 350 -31.82 24.93 8.24
C GLU A 350 -33.06 25.09 9.13
N ASP A 351 -33.03 24.53 10.35
CA ASP A 351 -34.15 24.63 11.29
C ASP A 351 -34.40 26.09 11.72
N ILE A 352 -33.34 26.89 11.88
CA ILE A 352 -33.46 28.32 12.18
C ILE A 352 -34.01 29.09 10.97
N CYS A 353 -33.46 28.86 9.77
CA CYS A 353 -33.87 29.56 8.55
C CYS A 353 -35.31 29.23 8.13
N THR A 354 -35.83 28.07 8.51
CA THR A 354 -37.17 27.60 8.12
C THR A 354 -38.20 27.63 9.25
N ASP A 355 -37.87 28.18 10.42
CA ASP A 355 -38.69 28.08 11.64
C ASP A 355 -39.09 26.63 11.98
N GLY A 356 -38.24 25.65 11.66
CA GLY A 356 -38.51 24.21 11.79
C GLY A 356 -39.57 23.67 10.83
N LYS A 357 -39.98 24.44 9.81
CA LYS A 357 -41.03 24.07 8.83
C LYS A 357 -40.44 23.59 7.50
N GLY A 358 -39.35 22.83 7.54
CA GLY A 358 -38.72 22.27 6.34
C GLY A 358 -39.72 21.55 5.45
N THR A 359 -39.76 21.92 4.16
CA THR A 359 -40.86 21.70 3.20
C THR A 359 -41.24 20.26 2.89
N ARG A 360 -40.47 19.26 3.33
CA ARG A 360 -40.74 17.82 3.15
C ARG A 360 -39.89 16.94 4.05
N ALA A 361 -39.30 17.51 5.10
CA ALA A 361 -38.39 16.79 5.97
C ALA A 361 -39.17 15.69 6.71
N LEU A 362 -39.01 14.43 6.27
CA LEU A 362 -39.01 13.32 7.21
C LEU A 362 -38.13 13.79 8.38
N PHE A 363 -38.62 13.68 9.62
CA PHE A 363 -37.83 14.00 10.82
C PHE A 363 -36.56 13.15 10.81
N SER A 364 -35.51 13.65 10.15
CA SER A 364 -34.21 13.01 9.99
C SER A 364 -33.19 13.85 10.72
N GLY A 365 -32.26 13.20 11.42
CA GLY A 365 -31.08 13.86 12.00
C GLY A 365 -30.05 14.32 10.95
N GLU A 366 -30.37 14.22 9.66
CA GLU A 366 -29.53 14.63 8.52
C GLU A 366 -30.02 15.99 7.99
N SER A 367 -29.07 16.88 7.69
CA SER A 367 -29.31 18.14 6.96
C SER A 367 -29.92 17.87 5.58
N GLY A 368 -30.80 18.76 5.14
CA GLY A 368 -31.33 18.82 3.79
C GLY A 368 -30.24 18.87 2.73
N ALA A 369 -29.17 19.65 2.90
CA ALA A 369 -28.05 19.65 1.95
C ALA A 369 -27.38 18.27 1.82
N THR A 370 -27.05 17.61 2.94
CA THR A 370 -26.43 16.27 2.92
C THR A 370 -27.37 15.22 2.34
N ARG A 371 -28.65 15.27 2.72
CA ARG A 371 -29.70 14.40 2.14
C ARG A 371 -29.80 14.60 0.63
N LEU A 372 -29.72 15.85 0.16
CA LEU A 372 -29.79 16.20 -1.25
C LEU A 372 -28.58 15.63 -2.01
N VAL A 373 -27.35 15.74 -1.50
CA VAL A 373 -26.16 15.06 -2.07
C VAL A 373 -26.40 13.56 -2.24
N ARG A 374 -26.84 12.90 -1.17
CA ARG A 374 -27.06 11.45 -1.14
C ARG A 374 -28.18 11.01 -2.09
N THR A 375 -29.30 11.74 -2.12
CA THR A 375 -30.46 11.39 -2.95
C THR A 375 -30.25 11.72 -4.42
N ALA A 376 -29.52 12.79 -4.75
CA ALA A 376 -29.12 13.10 -6.12
C ALA A 376 -28.14 12.04 -6.67
N SER A 377 -27.14 11.62 -5.89
CA SER A 377 -26.26 10.51 -6.26
C SER A 377 -27.07 9.23 -6.51
N LYS A 378 -28.03 8.91 -5.63
CA LYS A 378 -28.93 7.76 -5.82
C LYS A 378 -29.78 7.88 -7.09
N ALA A 379 -30.19 9.08 -7.48
CA ALA A 379 -31.06 9.33 -8.62
C ALA A 379 -30.31 9.34 -9.96
N PHE A 380 -29.09 9.87 -9.99
CA PHE A 380 -28.44 10.30 -11.23
C PHE A 380 -27.00 9.77 -11.40
N HIS A 381 -26.49 8.91 -10.53
CA HIS A 381 -25.19 8.26 -10.71
C HIS A 381 -25.35 6.82 -11.23
N HIS A 382 -24.41 6.32 -12.04
CA HIS A 382 -24.50 4.99 -12.68
C HIS A 382 -24.50 3.81 -11.68
N ARG A 383 -23.97 4.04 -10.47
CA ARG A 383 -24.07 3.10 -9.32
C ARG A 383 -25.20 3.47 -8.34
N GLY A 384 -26.13 4.30 -8.78
CA GLY A 384 -27.28 4.75 -8.00
C GLY A 384 -28.34 3.67 -7.88
N SER A 385 -29.60 4.08 -7.83
CA SER A 385 -30.71 3.13 -7.70
C SER A 385 -31.14 2.57 -9.05
N ASP A 386 -30.98 1.26 -9.25
CA ASP A 386 -31.49 0.58 -10.46
C ASP A 386 -33.03 0.71 -10.62
N LYS A 387 -33.76 0.89 -9.52
CA LYS A 387 -35.23 0.94 -9.51
C LYS A 387 -35.80 2.34 -9.68
N CYS A 388 -35.13 3.35 -9.14
CA CYS A 388 -35.68 4.70 -9.04
C CYS A 388 -34.76 5.77 -9.66
N GLY A 389 -33.54 5.40 -10.03
CA GLY A 389 -32.59 6.27 -10.71
C GLY A 389 -32.86 6.34 -12.21
N ILE A 390 -32.24 7.33 -12.85
CA ILE A 390 -32.43 7.65 -14.27
C ILE A 390 -31.13 8.17 -14.89
N GLU A 391 -29.99 7.60 -14.47
CA GLU A 391 -28.68 8.11 -14.86
C GLU A 391 -28.45 8.09 -16.38
N ASP A 392 -28.74 7.00 -17.09
CA ASP A 392 -28.57 6.92 -18.55
C ASP A 392 -29.25 8.09 -19.29
N SER A 393 -30.51 8.38 -18.97
CA SER A 393 -31.25 9.46 -19.62
C SER A 393 -30.76 10.84 -19.19
N PHE A 394 -30.30 11.00 -17.94
CA PHE A 394 -29.75 12.25 -17.46
C PHE A 394 -28.39 12.54 -18.10
N THR A 395 -27.52 11.54 -18.20
CA THR A 395 -26.22 11.64 -18.88
C THR A 395 -26.41 11.98 -20.36
N ALA A 396 -27.34 11.32 -21.06
CA ALA A 396 -27.68 11.66 -22.44
C ALA A 396 -28.22 13.10 -22.59
N TYR A 397 -29.01 13.57 -21.63
CA TYR A 397 -29.50 14.96 -21.60
C TYR A 397 -28.37 15.96 -21.42
N LEU A 398 -27.43 15.70 -20.50
CA LEU A 398 -26.27 16.58 -20.27
C LEU A 398 -25.37 16.67 -21.51
N GLU A 399 -25.10 15.53 -22.16
CA GLU A 399 -24.28 15.48 -23.37
C GLU A 399 -24.95 16.19 -24.55
N HIS A 400 -26.25 16.01 -24.75
CA HIS A 400 -26.96 16.59 -25.90
C HIS A 400 -27.26 18.09 -25.75
N GLU A 401 -27.70 18.52 -24.57
CA GLU A 401 -28.17 19.90 -24.37
C GLU A 401 -27.06 20.86 -23.93
N TYR A 402 -26.01 20.36 -23.27
CA TYR A 402 -24.98 21.21 -22.68
C TYR A 402 -23.56 20.84 -23.10
N ASP A 403 -23.33 19.70 -23.76
CA ASP A 403 -22.00 19.15 -24.05
C ASP A 403 -21.15 18.97 -22.77
N VAL A 404 -21.81 18.50 -21.70
CA VAL A 404 -21.19 18.32 -20.38
C VAL A 404 -21.36 16.88 -19.91
N LYS A 405 -20.32 16.34 -19.27
CA LYS A 405 -20.40 15.02 -18.62
C LYS A 405 -21.06 15.10 -17.25
N ASN A 406 -21.57 13.96 -16.79
CA ASN A 406 -22.07 13.82 -15.42
C ASN A 406 -20.91 13.78 -14.41
N TYR A 407 -20.83 14.78 -13.53
CA TYR A 407 -19.82 14.89 -12.47
C TYR A 407 -20.24 14.30 -11.13
N LEU A 408 -21.49 13.86 -10.97
CA LEU A 408 -21.95 13.31 -9.70
C LEU A 408 -21.10 12.11 -9.28
N VAL A 409 -20.87 12.00 -7.98
CA VAL A 409 -20.02 10.94 -7.40
C VAL A 409 -20.86 9.82 -6.81
N HIS A 410 -20.28 8.62 -6.72
CA HIS A 410 -20.92 7.49 -6.05
C HIS A 410 -20.95 7.70 -4.53
N TYR A 411 -22.13 7.92 -3.96
CA TYR A 411 -22.25 8.15 -2.53
C TYR A 411 -22.07 6.86 -1.71
N VAL A 412 -20.97 6.79 -0.94
CA VAL A 412 -20.69 5.73 0.02
C VAL A 412 -20.51 6.36 1.40
N GLY A 413 -21.51 6.21 2.27
CA GLY A 413 -21.68 7.04 3.48
C GLY A 413 -20.52 7.07 4.48
N ASN A 414 -19.60 6.09 4.47
CA ASN A 414 -18.47 6.03 5.40
C ASN A 414 -17.16 6.64 4.83
N ARG A 415 -17.21 7.36 3.69
CA ARG A 415 -16.02 7.99 3.10
C ARG A 415 -15.91 9.46 3.51
N ALA A 416 -14.79 9.84 4.14
CA ALA A 416 -14.57 11.18 4.71
C ALA A 416 -14.95 12.35 3.78
N ASN A 417 -14.54 12.28 2.51
CA ASN A 417 -14.69 13.41 1.58
C ASN A 417 -15.97 13.39 0.73
N ILE A 418 -16.79 12.33 0.84
CA ILE A 418 -17.85 12.10 -0.15
C ILE A 418 -18.93 13.19 -0.14
N ILE A 419 -19.21 13.77 1.03
CA ILE A 419 -20.20 14.83 1.13
C ILE A 419 -19.71 16.12 0.49
N PHE A 420 -18.40 16.44 0.60
CA PHE A 420 -17.80 17.67 0.09
C PHE A 420 -17.61 17.60 -1.43
N GLU A 421 -17.03 16.50 -1.91
CA GLU A 421 -16.89 16.23 -3.35
C GLU A 421 -18.27 16.15 -4.03
N GLY A 422 -19.21 15.46 -3.37
CA GLY A 422 -20.58 15.33 -3.84
C GLY A 422 -21.35 16.65 -3.86
N ALA A 423 -21.14 17.53 -2.88
CA ALA A 423 -21.72 18.87 -2.88
C ALA A 423 -21.18 19.74 -4.01
N SER A 424 -19.87 19.73 -4.26
CA SER A 424 -19.25 20.47 -5.38
C SER A 424 -19.82 20.00 -6.73
N ALA A 425 -19.90 18.69 -6.96
CA ALA A 425 -20.47 18.14 -8.18
C ALA A 425 -21.98 18.42 -8.32
N LEU A 426 -22.73 18.32 -7.21
CA LEU A 426 -24.17 18.56 -7.24
C LEU A 426 -24.50 20.03 -7.45
N TYR A 427 -23.76 20.94 -6.84
CA TYR A 427 -23.93 22.37 -7.05
C TYR A 427 -23.80 22.73 -8.53
N PHE A 428 -22.79 22.18 -9.20
CA PHE A 428 -22.63 22.33 -10.65
C PHE A 428 -23.82 21.81 -11.46
N HIS A 429 -24.49 20.75 -10.99
CA HIS A 429 -25.63 20.14 -11.67
C HIS A 429 -27.01 20.61 -11.20
N ILE A 430 -27.13 21.54 -10.25
CA ILE A 430 -28.42 21.92 -9.67
C ILE A 430 -29.42 22.37 -10.75
N ASP A 431 -29.02 23.28 -11.63
CA ASP A 431 -29.93 23.81 -12.65
C ASP A 431 -30.21 22.77 -13.75
N HIS A 432 -29.20 21.96 -14.10
CA HIS A 432 -29.37 20.82 -15.00
C HIS A 432 -30.43 19.83 -14.47
N ILE A 433 -30.38 19.49 -13.18
CA ILE A 433 -31.32 18.57 -12.52
C ILE A 433 -32.72 19.17 -12.47
N VAL A 434 -32.84 20.43 -12.06
CA VAL A 434 -34.14 21.11 -11.96
C VAL A 434 -34.83 21.19 -13.33
N ASN A 435 -34.07 21.52 -14.37
CA ASN A 435 -34.57 21.57 -15.75
C ASN A 435 -34.95 20.17 -16.26
N PHE A 436 -34.04 19.20 -16.15
CA PHE A 436 -34.27 17.83 -16.60
C PHE A 436 -35.52 17.21 -15.97
N VAL A 437 -35.63 17.25 -14.64
CA VAL A 437 -36.79 16.69 -13.92
C VAL A 437 -38.07 17.48 -14.25
N GLY A 438 -37.94 18.76 -14.60
CA GLY A 438 -39.04 19.59 -15.09
C GLY A 438 -39.62 19.18 -16.44
N LEU A 439 -38.82 18.53 -17.28
CA LEU A 439 -39.24 18.03 -18.59
C LEU A 439 -39.94 16.66 -18.51
N LEU A 440 -39.80 15.94 -17.38
CA LEU A 440 -40.40 14.63 -17.22
C LEU A 440 -41.91 14.72 -16.98
N PRO A 441 -42.74 13.95 -17.70
CA PRO A 441 -44.20 14.03 -17.59
C PRO A 441 -44.72 13.50 -16.24
N ASP A 442 -44.12 12.43 -15.70
CA ASP A 442 -44.42 11.91 -14.37
C ASP A 442 -43.16 11.41 -13.65
N PRO A 443 -42.38 12.31 -13.03
CA PRO A 443 -41.19 11.90 -12.29
C PRO A 443 -41.58 11.08 -11.05
N ASN A 444 -40.80 10.04 -10.74
CA ASN A 444 -41.02 9.25 -9.52
C ASN A 444 -40.77 10.08 -8.24
N LEU A 445 -41.12 9.52 -7.08
CA LEU A 445 -41.00 10.24 -5.79
C LEU A 445 -39.57 10.66 -5.44
N LEU A 446 -38.56 9.87 -5.83
CA LEU A 446 -37.16 10.24 -5.61
C LEU A 446 -36.80 11.48 -6.42
N LEU A 447 -37.13 11.50 -7.71
CA LEU A 447 -36.86 12.66 -8.59
C LEU A 447 -37.64 13.90 -8.15
N LYS A 448 -38.90 13.74 -7.75
CA LYS A 448 -39.73 14.84 -7.19
C LYS A 448 -39.12 15.41 -5.90
N ALA A 449 -38.57 14.57 -5.03
CA ALA A 449 -37.91 15.00 -3.81
C ALA A 449 -36.59 15.72 -4.10
N VAL A 450 -35.74 15.15 -4.96
CA VAL A 450 -34.47 15.78 -5.34
C VAL A 450 -34.69 17.14 -5.99
N ARG A 451 -35.65 17.27 -6.91
CA ARG A 451 -35.98 18.57 -7.53
C ARG A 451 -36.47 19.59 -6.50
N ALA A 452 -37.33 19.17 -5.56
CA ALA A 452 -37.84 20.06 -4.53
C ALA A 452 -36.69 20.58 -3.64
N ASP A 453 -35.87 19.68 -3.09
CA ASP A 453 -34.72 20.05 -2.27
C ASP A 453 -33.72 20.91 -3.09
N ALA A 454 -33.50 20.61 -4.37
CA ALA A 454 -32.63 21.41 -5.25
C ALA A 454 -33.18 22.80 -5.60
N MET A 455 -34.45 23.11 -5.29
CA MET A 455 -35.04 24.45 -5.46
C MET A 455 -35.03 25.25 -4.16
N GLU A 456 -34.74 24.64 -3.01
CA GLU A 456 -34.66 25.33 -1.73
C GLU A 456 -33.37 26.17 -1.64
N LYS A 457 -33.52 27.48 -1.41
CA LYS A 457 -32.39 28.42 -1.41
C LYS A 457 -31.34 28.07 -0.34
N VAL A 458 -31.79 27.71 0.86
CA VAL A 458 -30.91 27.32 1.98
C VAL A 458 -30.03 26.13 1.57
N PHE A 459 -30.62 25.07 1.00
CA PHE A 459 -29.86 23.90 0.59
C PHE A 459 -28.91 24.20 -0.57
N ARG A 460 -29.27 25.09 -1.51
CA ARG A 460 -28.35 25.56 -2.56
C ARG A 460 -27.14 26.28 -1.97
N ALA A 461 -27.37 27.19 -1.02
CA ALA A 461 -26.32 27.95 -0.36
C ALA A 461 -25.36 27.04 0.44
N GLU A 462 -25.91 26.05 1.15
CA GLU A 462 -25.13 25.05 1.89
C GLU A 462 -24.34 24.12 0.96
N LEU A 463 -24.91 23.70 -0.18
CA LEU A 463 -24.18 22.94 -1.19
C LEU A 463 -22.99 23.75 -1.76
N LYS A 464 -23.20 25.04 -2.04
CA LYS A 464 -22.12 25.96 -2.45
C LYS A 464 -21.05 26.02 -1.37
N ALA A 465 -21.44 26.23 -0.12
CA ALA A 465 -20.54 26.31 1.03
C ALA A 465 -19.71 25.03 1.22
N LEU A 466 -20.35 23.85 1.19
CA LEU A 466 -19.68 22.55 1.27
C LEU A 466 -18.71 22.33 0.11
N GLY A 467 -19.08 22.73 -1.11
CA GLY A 467 -18.21 22.65 -2.29
C GLY A 467 -17.00 23.58 -2.20
N ILE A 468 -17.19 24.83 -1.76
CA ILE A 468 -16.10 25.79 -1.51
C ILE A 468 -15.17 25.24 -0.43
N PHE A 469 -15.73 24.74 0.68
CA PHE A 469 -14.98 24.14 1.77
C PHE A 469 -14.18 22.91 1.31
N CYS A 470 -14.74 22.11 0.39
CA CYS A 470 -14.04 21.01 -0.27
C CYS A 470 -12.74 21.48 -0.92
N LYS A 471 -12.86 22.47 -1.81
CA LYS A 471 -11.75 22.96 -2.64
C LYS A 471 -10.70 23.71 -1.82
N LEU A 472 -11.11 24.48 -0.82
CA LEU A 472 -10.22 25.37 -0.08
C LEU A 472 -9.61 24.75 1.18
N VAL A 473 -10.24 23.70 1.74
CA VAL A 473 -9.87 23.13 3.04
C VAL A 473 -9.66 21.62 3.00
N THR A 474 -10.71 20.83 2.73
CA THR A 474 -10.61 19.36 2.92
C THR A 474 -9.76 18.68 1.86
N ASP A 475 -9.86 19.07 0.59
CA ASP A 475 -9.03 18.47 -0.47
C ASP A 475 -7.54 18.80 -0.27
N PRO A 476 -7.13 20.06 -0.02
CA PRO A 476 -5.75 20.38 0.30
C PRO A 476 -5.25 19.66 1.57
N LEU A 477 -6.04 19.65 2.65
CA LEU A 477 -5.65 18.99 3.90
C LEU A 477 -5.49 17.47 3.69
N TRP A 478 -6.40 16.85 2.95
CA TRP A 478 -6.31 15.44 2.59
C TRP A 478 -5.03 15.14 1.79
N HIS A 479 -4.66 16.02 0.86
CA HIS A 479 -3.40 15.88 0.13
C HIS A 479 -2.19 15.96 1.06
N ILE A 480 -2.13 17.00 1.91
CA ILE A 480 -1.02 17.18 2.87
C ILE A 480 -0.88 15.98 3.79
N VAL A 481 -1.97 15.50 4.39
CA VAL A 481 -1.94 14.34 5.30
C VAL A 481 -1.47 13.08 4.58
N LYS A 482 -1.84 12.89 3.31
CA LYS A 482 -1.41 11.73 2.52
C LYS A 482 0.06 11.75 2.12
N THR A 483 0.64 12.94 1.96
CA THR A 483 2.01 13.11 1.49
C THR A 483 2.99 13.39 2.62
N ALA A 484 2.52 13.53 3.86
CA ALA A 484 3.39 13.71 5.02
C ALA A 484 4.17 12.43 5.32
N ASP A 485 5.48 12.56 5.47
CA ASP A 485 6.36 11.44 5.84
C ASP A 485 6.18 11.09 7.32
N ASN A 486 6.09 12.10 8.20
CA ASN A 486 5.81 11.93 9.62
C ASN A 486 4.52 12.66 10.04
N ILE A 487 3.77 12.08 10.98
CA ILE A 487 2.53 12.67 11.50
C ILE A 487 2.76 14.04 12.15
N LEU A 488 3.94 14.25 12.74
CA LEU A 488 4.31 15.46 13.47
C LEU A 488 4.72 16.61 12.54
N ASP A 489 5.06 16.31 11.28
CA ASP A 489 5.27 17.34 10.25
C ASP A 489 3.98 18.13 9.97
N LEU A 490 2.83 17.59 10.36
CA LEU A 490 1.53 18.25 10.23
C LEU A 490 1.30 19.34 11.28
N ASN A 491 2.14 19.48 12.31
CA ASN A 491 1.91 20.45 13.40
C ASN A 491 1.65 21.86 12.88
N ASP A 492 2.57 22.39 12.06
CA ASP A 492 2.47 23.74 11.52
C ASP A 492 1.24 23.89 10.60
N THR A 493 0.95 22.87 9.80
CA THR A 493 -0.26 22.82 8.96
C THR A 493 -1.53 22.90 9.81
N LEU A 494 -1.63 22.09 10.87
CA LEU A 494 -2.79 22.04 11.76
C LEU A 494 -2.96 23.35 12.52
N HIS A 495 -1.87 23.96 12.99
CA HIS A 495 -1.93 25.27 13.64
C HIS A 495 -2.31 26.40 12.67
N HIS A 496 -1.82 26.35 11.43
CA HIS A 496 -2.23 27.29 10.40
C HIS A 496 -3.74 27.17 10.11
N ALA A 497 -4.23 25.95 9.94
CA ALA A 497 -5.66 25.68 9.78
C ALA A 497 -6.46 26.21 10.97
N GLN A 498 -6.02 25.95 12.21
CA GLN A 498 -6.66 26.48 13.42
C GLN A 498 -6.78 28.01 13.38
N THR A 499 -5.67 28.70 13.05
CA THR A 499 -5.61 30.16 13.01
C THR A 499 -6.55 30.73 11.94
N MET A 500 -6.56 30.12 10.76
CA MET A 500 -7.43 30.51 9.65
C MET A 500 -8.90 30.29 10.00
N LEU A 501 -9.27 29.10 10.50
CA LEU A 501 -10.64 28.78 10.89
C LEU A 501 -11.15 29.68 12.05
N GLN A 502 -10.28 30.03 12.99
CA GLN A 502 -10.60 30.95 14.09
C GLN A 502 -10.95 32.36 13.58
N ARG A 503 -10.34 32.82 12.48
CA ARG A 503 -10.70 34.07 11.81
C ARG A 503 -12.00 33.89 11.00
N LEU A 504 -12.04 32.86 10.16
CA LEU A 504 -13.09 32.62 9.17
C LEU A 504 -14.45 32.26 9.79
N LYS A 505 -14.48 31.74 11.02
CA LYS A 505 -15.75 31.51 11.74
C LYS A 505 -16.52 32.79 12.08
N ASN A 506 -15.87 33.97 12.04
CA ASN A 506 -16.51 35.26 12.32
C ASN A 506 -16.83 36.04 11.04
N ASP A 507 -16.09 35.77 9.95
CA ASP A 507 -16.31 36.35 8.63
C ASP A 507 -15.67 35.42 7.58
N ALA A 508 -16.51 34.69 6.85
CA ALA A 508 -16.08 33.79 5.78
C ALA A 508 -16.18 34.41 4.38
N SER A 509 -16.42 35.73 4.27
CA SER A 509 -16.59 36.41 2.97
C SER A 509 -15.40 36.21 2.03
N SER A 510 -14.18 36.15 2.59
CA SER A 510 -12.97 35.92 1.80
C SER A 510 -12.87 34.49 1.24
N MET A 511 -13.49 33.49 1.88
CA MET A 511 -13.57 32.14 1.30
C MET A 511 -14.43 32.13 0.05
N LEU A 512 -15.53 32.89 0.02
CA LEU A 512 -16.36 33.05 -1.17
C LEU A 512 -15.59 33.74 -2.32
N GLN A 513 -14.55 34.50 -2.01
CA GLN A 513 -13.63 35.10 -2.98
C GLN A 513 -12.46 34.18 -3.38
N GLY A 514 -12.42 32.95 -2.85
CA GLY A 514 -11.41 31.94 -3.17
C GLY A 514 -10.16 31.98 -2.30
N GLU A 515 -10.19 32.62 -1.12
CA GLU A 515 -9.05 32.58 -0.19
C GLU A 515 -8.80 31.14 0.32
N ALA A 516 -7.70 30.54 -0.11
CA ALA A 516 -7.30 29.21 0.32
C ALA A 516 -6.83 29.19 1.79
N VAL A 517 -7.22 28.15 2.53
CA VAL A 517 -6.69 27.92 3.89
C VAL A 517 -5.25 27.42 3.84
N PHE A 518 -4.84 26.76 2.76
CA PHE A 518 -3.49 26.24 2.58
C PHE A 518 -2.86 26.80 1.30
N PRO A 519 -2.27 28.01 1.33
CA PRO A 519 -1.79 28.68 0.12
C PRO A 519 -0.60 27.97 -0.54
N SER A 520 0.11 27.11 0.18
CA SER A 520 1.23 26.31 -0.33
C SER A 520 0.77 25.12 -1.19
N VAL A 521 -0.51 24.74 -1.13
CA VAL A 521 -1.05 23.61 -1.90
C VAL A 521 -1.76 24.15 -3.14
N PRO A 522 -1.36 23.75 -4.36
CA PRO A 522 -2.05 24.14 -5.58
C PRO A 522 -3.51 23.69 -5.57
N LEU A 523 -4.43 24.63 -5.74
CA LEU A 523 -5.85 24.33 -5.88
C LEU A 523 -6.15 23.73 -7.26
N LYS A 524 -7.00 22.71 -7.28
CA LYS A 524 -7.50 22.14 -8.54
C LYS A 524 -8.61 23.03 -9.11
N LYS A 525 -8.23 23.92 -10.03
CA LYS A 525 -9.14 24.79 -10.79
C LYS A 525 -9.74 24.03 -11.98
N ASP A 526 -10.79 23.26 -11.71
CA ASP A 526 -11.60 22.58 -12.73
C ASP A 526 -12.97 23.27 -12.90
N VAL A 527 -13.79 22.82 -13.84
CA VAL A 527 -15.12 23.43 -14.10
C VAL A 527 -16.04 23.46 -12.87
N LEU A 528 -15.83 22.55 -11.90
CA LEU A 528 -16.56 22.56 -10.64
C LEU A 528 -16.08 23.68 -9.73
N PHE A 529 -14.77 23.95 -9.72
CA PHE A 529 -14.20 25.11 -9.04
C PHE A 529 -14.81 26.39 -9.63
N ASP A 530 -14.73 26.57 -10.95
CA ASP A 530 -15.21 27.79 -11.61
C ASP A 530 -16.69 28.07 -11.25
N ARG A 531 -17.57 27.06 -11.36
CA ARG A 531 -18.99 27.21 -11.02
C ARG A 531 -19.28 27.55 -9.55
N LEU A 532 -18.43 27.11 -8.61
CA LEU A 532 -18.59 27.44 -7.19
C LEU A 532 -18.27 28.91 -6.88
N PHE A 533 -17.43 29.55 -7.70
CA PHE A 533 -16.97 30.92 -7.52
C PHE A 533 -17.61 31.92 -8.49
N ASP A 534 -18.46 31.44 -9.40
CA ASP A 534 -19.31 32.30 -10.22
C ASP A 534 -20.26 33.13 -9.34
N GLU A 535 -20.51 34.37 -9.77
CA GLU A 535 -21.46 35.27 -9.12
C GLU A 535 -22.88 34.68 -9.19
N GLU A 536 -23.56 34.58 -8.06
CA GLU A 536 -24.95 34.14 -8.03
C GLU A 536 -25.88 35.28 -8.43
N SER A 537 -26.90 34.93 -9.22
CA SER A 537 -27.93 35.90 -9.60
C SER A 537 -28.78 36.36 -8.40
N ASP A 538 -28.86 35.54 -7.35
CA ASP A 538 -29.60 35.83 -6.13
C ASP A 538 -28.62 36.07 -4.97
N SER A 539 -28.45 37.35 -4.60
CA SER A 539 -27.56 37.77 -3.52
C SER A 539 -27.92 37.14 -2.16
N GLU A 540 -29.17 36.68 -1.97
CA GLU A 540 -29.57 35.99 -0.75
C GLU A 540 -28.84 34.64 -0.58
N ILE A 541 -28.56 33.94 -1.70
CA ILE A 541 -27.82 32.67 -1.69
C ILE A 541 -26.39 32.89 -1.23
N ASP A 542 -25.73 33.97 -1.69
CA ASP A 542 -24.36 34.28 -1.26
C ASP A 542 -24.29 34.66 0.22
N VAL A 543 -25.28 35.42 0.74
CA VAL A 543 -25.36 35.73 2.17
C VAL A 543 -25.53 34.45 3.00
N MET A 544 -26.45 33.57 2.61
CA MET A 544 -26.64 32.28 3.28
C MET A 544 -25.40 31.38 3.15
N CYS A 545 -24.68 31.44 2.03
CA CYS A 545 -23.45 30.69 1.80
C CYS A 545 -22.35 31.12 2.77
N ILE A 546 -22.17 32.43 2.97
CA ILE A 546 -21.21 32.98 3.94
C ILE A 546 -21.56 32.51 5.35
N GLN A 547 -22.83 32.60 5.76
CA GLN A 547 -23.30 32.12 7.06
C GLN A 547 -23.05 30.62 7.25
N ALA A 548 -23.32 29.81 6.22
CA ALA A 548 -23.04 28.38 6.24
C ALA A 548 -21.53 28.09 6.35
N LEU A 549 -20.68 28.84 5.64
CA LEU A 549 -19.22 28.72 5.73
C LEU A 549 -18.69 29.09 7.13
N GLU A 550 -19.20 30.15 7.75
CA GLU A 550 -18.84 30.55 9.13
C GLU A 550 -19.17 29.44 10.14
N LEU A 551 -20.38 28.88 10.01
CA LEU A 551 -20.84 27.77 10.84
C LEU A 551 -20.02 26.49 10.62
N ILE A 552 -19.70 26.16 9.36
CA ILE A 552 -18.80 25.06 9.01
C ILE A 552 -17.42 25.28 9.63
N CYS A 553 -16.84 26.49 9.51
CA CYS A 553 -15.54 26.80 10.08
C CYS A 553 -15.55 26.66 11.62
N CYS A 554 -16.63 27.10 12.27
CA CYS A 554 -16.82 26.93 13.71
C CYS A 554 -16.87 25.44 14.10
N ALA A 555 -17.69 24.64 13.41
CA ALA A 555 -17.83 23.21 13.63
C ALA A 555 -16.49 22.46 13.47
N VAL A 556 -15.78 22.73 12.39
CA VAL A 556 -14.49 22.10 12.09
C VAL A 556 -13.42 22.51 13.09
N LEU A 557 -13.39 23.77 13.51
CA LEU A 557 -12.46 24.25 14.51
C LEU A 557 -12.62 23.47 15.83
N LEU A 558 -13.86 23.22 16.28
CA LEU A 558 -14.10 22.44 17.51
C LEU A 558 -13.53 21.02 17.42
N ILE A 559 -13.72 20.36 16.28
CA ILE A 559 -13.16 19.02 16.06
C ILE A 559 -11.63 19.08 15.99
N LEU A 560 -11.06 20.04 15.27
CA LEU A 560 -9.63 20.21 15.14
C LEU A 560 -8.96 20.48 16.50
N GLU A 561 -9.51 21.36 17.33
CA GLU A 561 -8.96 21.67 18.65
C GLU A 561 -9.09 20.48 19.62
N SER A 562 -10.16 19.71 19.54
CA SER A 562 -10.37 18.51 20.35
C SER A 562 -9.44 17.37 19.94
N GLN A 563 -9.41 17.05 18.64
CA GLN A 563 -8.77 15.85 18.10
C GLN A 563 -7.28 16.06 17.79
N CYS A 564 -6.87 17.28 17.46
CA CYS A 564 -5.47 17.61 17.19
C CYS A 564 -4.78 18.33 18.35
N ARG A 565 -5.42 18.43 19.52
CA ARG A 565 -4.91 19.11 20.73
C ARG A 565 -3.43 18.87 21.00
N ASP A 566 -2.96 17.62 20.89
CA ASP A 566 -1.58 17.28 21.25
C ASP A 566 -0.56 17.84 20.24
N GLN A 567 -0.98 18.17 19.02
CA GLN A 567 -0.17 18.75 17.95
C GLN A 567 -0.43 20.24 17.73
N LEU A 568 -1.24 20.88 18.57
CA LEU A 568 -1.50 22.33 18.55
C LEU A 568 -0.69 23.04 19.64
N PRO A 569 -0.53 24.37 19.60
CA PRO A 569 0.23 25.10 20.62
C PRO A 569 -0.19 24.75 22.06
N GLY A 570 0.78 24.33 22.87
CA GLY A 570 0.55 23.87 24.25
C GLY A 570 0.28 22.36 24.38
N GLY A 571 0.12 21.65 23.27
CA GLY A 571 -0.01 20.19 23.22
C GLY A 571 1.32 19.46 23.44
N ARG A 572 1.22 18.16 23.79
CA ARG A 572 2.36 17.28 24.12
C ARG A 572 3.41 17.22 23.01
N TYR A 573 2.98 17.29 21.75
CA TYR A 573 3.81 17.09 20.56
C TYR A 573 3.97 18.34 19.70
N TRP A 574 3.55 19.54 20.16
CA TRP A 574 3.66 20.78 19.36
C TRP A 574 5.08 21.11 18.91
N LYS A 575 6.05 20.93 19.81
CA LYS A 575 7.48 21.09 19.55
C LYS A 575 8.17 19.78 19.90
N PRO A 576 8.07 18.78 19.03
CA PRO A 576 8.56 17.44 19.34
C PRO A 576 10.09 17.47 19.44
N SER A 577 10.62 16.66 20.35
CA SER A 577 12.06 16.43 20.41
C SER A 577 12.51 15.62 19.19
N LYS A 578 13.80 15.64 18.84
CA LYS A 578 14.33 14.78 17.78
C LYS A 578 13.99 13.30 18.02
N GLN A 579 14.11 12.84 19.27
CA GLN A 579 13.76 11.48 19.66
C GLN A 579 12.27 11.16 19.43
N THR A 580 11.38 12.14 19.57
CA THR A 580 9.95 11.98 19.32
C THR A 580 9.64 11.95 17.81
N MET A 581 10.40 12.69 17.00
CA MET A 581 10.31 12.67 15.53
C MET A 581 10.81 11.36 14.93
N ASP A 582 11.80 10.75 15.58
CA ASP A 582 12.40 9.48 15.15
C ASP A 582 11.48 8.26 15.47
N LYS A 583 10.40 8.45 16.25
CA LYS A 583 9.37 7.44 16.56
C LYS A 583 8.19 7.55 15.63
#